data_AF-A0A6C0CYR1-F1
#
_entry.id   AF-A0A6C0CYR1-F1
#
_cell.length_a   1.000
_cell.length_b   1.000
_cell.length_c   1.000
_cell.angle_alpha   90.00
_cell.angle_beta   90.00
_cell.angle_gamma   90.00
#
_symmetry.space_group_name_H-M   'P 1'
#
loop_
_entity.id
_entity.type
_entity.pdbx_description
1 polymer ?
#
loop_
_entity_poly.entity_id
_entity_poly.type
_entity_poly.pdbx_seq_one_letter_code
_entity_poly.pdbx_strand_id
1 'polypeptide(L)'
;MSIYGIMACCKNKGIGKDNKLPWKLNEDLKRFQKLTTGKGKNCIIMGRKTWESIKFLKGRDHLILSKNVSIEYKNEKNIVKSFSTINDVLKFIKEKQYEQSWVIGGENILKQFLELNLLDRLHLTFINEYYDCDVFMPKMPSNYFQTQSQILSEKTDSGKEVFLLIFHRAKAGMKVKYNFNIWNIVMIHYEDYPNIYFTIKDKEGNEKQTVREKIKLIL
;
A
#
# COMPACT_ATOMS: atom_id res chain seq x y z
N MET A 1 11.52 -5.90 -8.83
CA MET A 1 11.35 -5.70 -7.38
C MET A 1 9.95 -5.18 -7.18
N SER A 2 9.13 -5.88 -6.40
CA SER A 2 7.75 -5.45 -6.14
C SER A 2 7.66 -4.85 -4.74
N ILE A 3 6.94 -3.76 -4.57
CA ILE A 3 6.71 -3.12 -3.27
C ILE A 3 5.22 -3.17 -2.97
N TYR A 4 4.87 -3.72 -1.81
CA TYR A 4 3.50 -3.82 -1.36
C TYR A 4 3.24 -2.85 -0.22
N GLY A 5 1.99 -2.44 -0.05
CA GLY A 5 1.53 -1.67 1.08
C GLY A 5 0.63 -2.53 1.95
N ILE A 6 0.62 -2.25 3.25
CA ILE A 6 -0.36 -2.81 4.17
C ILE A 6 -0.80 -1.74 5.17
N MET A 7 -2.10 -1.47 5.22
CA MET A 7 -2.69 -0.38 5.99
C MET A 7 -4.07 -0.78 6.52
N ALA A 8 -4.52 -0.09 7.56
CA ALA A 8 -5.91 -0.12 8.01
C ALA A 8 -6.50 1.29 7.98
N CYS A 9 -7.77 1.44 7.59
CA CYS A 9 -8.49 2.71 7.70
C CYS A 9 -9.95 2.50 8.09
N CYS A 10 -10.51 3.49 8.78
CA CYS A 10 -11.92 3.52 9.17
C CYS A 10 -12.80 4.12 8.07
N LYS A 11 -14.11 4.18 8.33
CA LYS A 11 -15.13 4.58 7.36
C LYS A 11 -14.92 6.01 6.83
N ASN A 12 -14.46 6.93 7.67
CA ASN A 12 -14.04 8.30 7.32
C ASN A 12 -12.60 8.38 6.80
N LYS A 13 -11.98 7.26 6.39
CA LYS A 13 -10.61 7.17 5.88
C LYS A 13 -9.51 7.57 6.88
N GLY A 14 -9.85 7.71 8.16
CA GLY A 14 -8.87 7.90 9.22
C GLY A 14 -7.98 6.67 9.39
N ILE A 15 -6.71 6.89 9.73
CA ILE A 15 -5.69 5.84 9.92
C ILE A 15 -5.00 5.93 11.28
N GLY A 16 -5.25 6.99 12.05
CA GLY A 16 -4.59 7.24 13.32
C GLY A 16 -5.22 8.41 14.08
N LYS A 17 -5.00 8.41 15.39
CA LYS A 17 -5.26 9.51 16.33
C LYS A 17 -4.11 9.58 17.33
N ASP A 18 -3.51 10.74 17.55
CA ASP A 18 -2.45 10.95 18.56
C ASP A 18 -1.31 9.93 18.46
N ASN A 19 -0.87 9.63 17.21
CA ASN A 19 0.12 8.61 16.87
C ASN A 19 -0.24 7.17 17.34
N LYS A 20 -1.52 6.85 17.48
CA LYS A 20 -2.01 5.50 17.81
C LYS A 20 -3.13 5.08 16.87
N LEU A 21 -3.40 3.78 16.83
CA LEU A 21 -4.60 3.25 16.18
C LEU A 21 -5.82 3.52 17.09
N PRO A 22 -6.91 4.13 16.58
CA PRO A 22 -8.14 4.36 17.35
C PRO A 22 -8.94 3.10 17.67
N TRP A 23 -8.55 1.96 17.11
CA TRP A 23 -9.23 0.67 17.22
C TRP A 23 -8.25 -0.42 17.65
N LYS A 24 -8.82 -1.55 18.10
CA LYS A 24 -8.06 -2.75 18.45
C LYS A 24 -8.58 -3.95 17.63
N LEU A 25 -7.80 -4.35 16.63
CA LEU A 25 -8.10 -5.48 15.75
C LEU A 25 -6.93 -6.47 15.81
N ASN A 26 -7.04 -7.47 16.67
CA ASN A 26 -5.95 -8.41 16.94
C ASN A 26 -5.68 -9.34 15.76
N GLU A 27 -6.72 -9.77 15.02
CA GLU A 27 -6.54 -10.60 13.83
C GLU A 27 -5.91 -9.80 12.69
N ASP A 28 -6.27 -8.52 12.54
CA ASP A 28 -5.56 -7.62 11.62
C ASP A 28 -4.07 -7.47 11.99
N LEU A 29 -3.74 -7.29 13.27
CA LEU A 29 -2.34 -7.22 13.73
C LEU A 29 -1.57 -8.53 13.48
N LYS A 30 -2.20 -9.69 13.72
CA LYS A 30 -1.61 -11.01 13.41
C LYS A 30 -1.36 -11.16 11.91
N ARG A 31 -2.31 -10.75 11.08
CA ARG A 31 -2.18 -10.78 9.61
C ARG A 31 -1.06 -9.84 9.14
N PHE A 32 -1.00 -8.63 9.69
CA PHE A 32 0.08 -7.67 9.45
C PHE A 32 1.44 -8.28 9.79
N GLN A 33 1.56 -8.88 10.98
CA GLN A 33 2.79 -9.52 11.44
C GLN A 33 3.20 -10.66 10.49
N LYS A 34 2.28 -11.56 10.16
CA LYS A 34 2.53 -12.71 9.27
C LYS A 34 3.01 -12.26 7.89
N LEU A 35 2.29 -11.33 7.24
CA LEU A 35 2.60 -10.88 5.89
C LEU A 35 3.94 -10.12 5.84
N THR A 36 4.16 -9.20 6.77
CA THR A 36 5.35 -8.36 6.73
C THR A 36 6.60 -9.07 7.26
N THR A 37 6.48 -10.18 8.00
CA THR A 37 7.62 -11.06 8.34
C THR A 37 8.01 -11.94 7.15
N GLY A 38 7.02 -12.55 6.48
CA GLY A 38 7.29 -13.54 5.43
C GLY A 38 8.14 -14.69 5.98
N LYS A 39 9.21 -15.04 5.26
CA LYS A 39 10.21 -16.04 5.71
C LYS A 39 11.36 -15.44 6.54
N GLY A 40 11.19 -14.22 7.04
CA GLY A 40 12.23 -13.50 7.80
C GLY A 40 13.20 -12.67 6.94
N LYS A 41 13.00 -12.64 5.61
CA LYS A 41 13.80 -11.86 4.65
C LYS A 41 13.02 -10.69 4.04
N ASN A 42 12.04 -10.16 4.77
CA ASN A 42 11.28 -8.99 4.36
C ASN A 42 11.83 -7.71 5.01
N CYS A 43 11.47 -6.56 4.43
CA CYS A 43 11.65 -5.27 5.07
C CYS A 43 10.33 -4.49 5.14
N ILE A 44 10.25 -3.60 6.11
CA ILE A 44 9.17 -2.64 6.28
C ILE A 44 9.69 -1.22 6.10
N ILE A 45 8.93 -0.40 5.39
CA ILE A 45 9.23 0.99 5.08
C ILE A 45 8.21 1.85 5.81
N MET A 46 8.70 2.79 6.61
CA MET A 46 7.83 3.67 7.37
C MET A 46 8.41 5.07 7.57
N GLY A 47 7.57 6.01 8.01
CA GLY A 47 8.02 7.36 8.38
C GLY A 47 8.47 7.42 9.84
N ARG A 48 9.25 8.45 10.20
CA ARG A 48 9.73 8.69 11.57
C ARG A 48 8.62 8.58 12.64
N LYS A 49 7.48 9.26 12.43
CA LYS A 49 6.38 9.25 13.42
C LYS A 49 5.81 7.84 13.65
N THR A 50 5.70 7.04 12.57
CA THR A 50 5.24 5.66 12.66
C THR A 50 6.25 4.80 13.41
N TRP A 51 7.55 4.99 13.16
CA TRP A 51 8.61 4.33 13.93
C TRP A 51 8.52 4.63 15.43
N GLU A 52 8.28 5.89 15.78
CA GLU A 52 8.15 6.33 17.19
C GLU A 52 6.87 5.80 17.86
N SER A 53 5.81 5.52 17.09
CA SER A 53 4.54 5.00 17.62
C SER A 53 4.51 3.50 17.89
N ILE A 54 5.41 2.72 17.29
CA ILE A 54 5.35 1.26 17.33
C ILE A 54 6.50 0.68 18.15
N LYS A 55 6.26 -0.48 18.76
CA LYS A 55 7.33 -1.30 19.32
C LYS A 55 8.12 -1.96 18.19
N PHE A 56 9.38 -2.31 18.46
CA PHE A 56 10.23 -3.03 17.52
C PHE A 56 9.57 -4.33 17.01
N LEU A 57 9.55 -4.52 15.69
CA LEU A 57 8.86 -5.62 15.02
C LEU A 57 9.83 -6.71 14.57
N LYS A 58 10.01 -7.76 15.38
CA LYS A 58 10.97 -8.85 15.11
C LYS A 58 10.75 -9.54 13.75
N GLY A 59 11.84 -10.01 13.15
CA GLY A 59 11.82 -10.87 11.96
C GLY A 59 11.67 -10.13 10.63
N ARG A 60 11.95 -8.83 10.60
CA ARG A 60 11.99 -8.00 9.39
C ARG A 60 12.88 -6.79 9.61
N ASP A 61 13.49 -6.28 8.55
CA ASP A 61 14.31 -5.07 8.62
C ASP A 61 13.47 -3.81 8.56
N HIS A 62 13.91 -2.75 9.24
CA HIS A 62 13.21 -1.47 9.37
C HIS A 62 13.91 -0.39 8.56
N LEU A 63 13.25 0.09 7.51
CA LEU A 63 13.72 1.19 6.66
C LEU A 63 12.89 2.43 6.98
N ILE A 64 13.51 3.42 7.61
CA ILE A 64 12.82 4.59 8.15
C ILE A 64 13.09 5.80 7.26
N LEU A 65 12.06 6.38 6.67
CA LEU A 65 12.18 7.62 5.92
C LEU A 65 12.12 8.83 6.86
N SER A 66 13.20 9.60 6.91
CA SER A 66 13.32 10.82 7.69
C SER A 66 14.41 11.72 7.12
N LYS A 67 14.13 13.01 6.95
CA LYS A 67 15.14 13.99 6.51
C LYS A 67 16.08 14.46 7.62
N ASN A 68 15.63 14.40 8.88
CA ASN A 68 16.27 15.08 10.00
C ASN A 68 16.78 14.11 11.07
N VAL A 69 16.65 12.80 10.86
CA VAL A 69 17.03 11.79 11.85
C VAL A 69 17.92 10.76 11.17
N SER A 70 19.11 10.56 11.73
CA SER A 70 20.02 9.50 11.36
C SER A 70 19.94 8.39 12.41
N ILE A 71 19.45 7.22 12.00
CA ILE A 71 19.40 5.99 12.79
C ILE A 71 20.08 4.93 11.94
N GLU A 72 21.15 4.35 12.45
CA GLU A 72 21.73 3.16 11.86
C GLU A 72 22.23 2.25 12.97
N TYR A 73 21.56 1.12 13.15
CA TYR A 73 22.08 0.05 13.97
C TYR A 73 21.56 -1.30 13.50
N LYS A 74 22.39 -2.31 13.73
CA LYS A 74 22.04 -3.71 13.52
C LYS A 74 21.88 -4.33 14.90
N ASN A 75 20.69 -4.79 15.23
CA ASN A 75 20.57 -5.78 16.32
C ASN A 75 20.93 -7.16 15.74
N GLU A 76 21.16 -8.16 16.60
CA GLU A 76 21.67 -9.47 16.19
C GLU A 76 20.90 -10.14 15.03
N LYS A 77 19.67 -9.71 14.73
CA LYS A 77 18.78 -10.37 13.75
C LYS A 77 18.23 -9.46 12.64
N ASN A 78 18.21 -8.13 12.80
CA ASN A 78 17.58 -7.22 11.85
C ASN A 78 18.33 -5.87 11.73
N ILE A 79 18.25 -5.28 10.54
CA ILE A 79 18.76 -3.95 10.24
C ILE A 79 17.69 -2.91 10.60
N VAL A 80 18.09 -1.85 11.29
CA VAL A 80 17.31 -0.62 11.45
C VAL A 80 18.11 0.52 10.83
N LYS A 81 17.59 1.10 9.75
CA LYS A 81 18.30 2.13 8.98
C LYS A 81 17.36 3.25 8.54
N SER A 82 17.77 4.48 8.74
CA SER A 82 17.09 5.66 8.22
C SER A 82 17.62 6.08 6.85
N PHE A 83 16.75 6.69 6.04
CA PHE A 83 17.06 7.21 4.72
C PHE A 83 16.43 8.59 4.54
N SER A 84 17.18 9.50 3.92
CA SER A 84 16.71 10.87 3.64
C SER A 84 15.81 10.95 2.42
N THR A 85 15.93 9.98 1.49
CA THR A 85 15.15 9.95 0.24
C THR A 85 14.59 8.56 -0.06
N ILE A 86 13.49 8.51 -0.81
CA ILE A 86 12.92 7.26 -1.32
C ILE A 86 13.90 6.55 -2.27
N ASN A 87 14.65 7.29 -3.08
CA ASN A 87 15.62 6.68 -4.00
C ASN A 87 16.70 5.88 -3.26
N ASP A 88 17.18 6.38 -2.13
CA ASP A 88 18.16 5.67 -1.31
C ASP A 88 17.57 4.38 -0.71
N VAL A 89 16.31 4.42 -0.27
CA VAL A 89 15.56 3.23 0.17
C VAL A 89 15.48 2.20 -0.96
N LEU A 90 15.08 2.63 -2.16
CA LEU A 90 14.94 1.73 -3.32
C LEU A 90 16.26 1.08 -3.71
N LYS A 91 17.35 1.85 -3.71
CA LYS A 91 18.70 1.35 -3.96
C LYS A 91 19.11 0.30 -2.93
N PHE A 92 18.88 0.60 -1.64
CA PHE A 92 19.19 -0.33 -0.56
C PHE A 92 18.37 -1.63 -0.62
N ILE A 93 17.08 -1.54 -0.94
CA ILE A 93 16.23 -2.73 -1.12
C ILE A 93 16.77 -3.62 -2.26
N LYS A 94 17.17 -3.01 -3.37
CA LYS A 94 17.75 -3.72 -4.52
C LYS A 94 19.05 -4.44 -4.14
N GLU A 95 19.92 -3.78 -3.37
CA GLU A 95 21.19 -4.33 -2.88
C GLU A 95 20.98 -5.50 -1.89
N LYS A 96 20.01 -5.38 -0.97
CA LYS A 96 19.74 -6.42 0.03
C LYS A 96 18.95 -7.61 -0.48
N GLN A 97 18.30 -7.49 -1.64
CA GLN A 97 17.52 -8.56 -2.26
C GLN A 97 16.49 -9.16 -1.29
N TYR A 98 15.70 -8.30 -0.64
CA TYR A 98 14.59 -8.70 0.21
C TYR A 98 13.57 -9.54 -0.59
N GLU A 99 12.93 -10.50 0.07
CA GLU A 99 11.86 -11.31 -0.54
C GLU A 99 10.64 -10.44 -0.85
N GLN A 100 10.24 -9.60 0.10
CA GLN A 100 9.19 -8.60 -0.10
C GLN A 100 9.48 -7.34 0.72
N SER A 101 9.14 -6.19 0.15
CA SER A 101 9.18 -4.88 0.82
C SER A 101 7.78 -4.36 1.06
N TRP A 102 7.53 -3.87 2.28
CA TRP A 102 6.21 -3.47 2.74
C TRP A 102 6.20 -2.02 3.22
N VAL A 103 5.46 -1.14 2.54
CA VAL A 103 5.12 0.18 3.08
C VAL A 103 4.03 0.03 4.13
N ILE A 104 4.31 0.48 5.35
CA ILE A 104 3.39 0.37 6.50
C ILE A 104 2.89 1.73 7.00
N GLY A 105 3.10 2.77 6.19
CA GLY A 105 2.67 4.14 6.48
C GLY A 105 3.72 4.98 7.22
N GLY A 106 3.36 6.11 7.82
CA GLY A 106 2.03 6.72 7.87
C GLY A 106 1.61 7.40 6.55
N GLU A 107 0.61 8.27 6.65
CA GLU A 107 -0.01 8.99 5.53
C GLU A 107 1.01 9.53 4.52
N ASN A 108 2.00 10.30 4.98
CA ASN A 108 2.95 10.97 4.10
C ASN A 108 3.82 9.98 3.30
N ILE A 109 4.18 8.83 3.89
CA ILE A 109 4.94 7.79 3.19
C ILE A 109 4.05 7.09 2.18
N LEU A 110 2.84 6.70 2.59
CA LEU A 110 1.88 6.09 1.67
C LEU A 110 1.59 7.01 0.48
N LYS A 111 1.38 8.30 0.71
CA LYS A 111 1.14 9.32 -0.32
C LYS A 111 2.27 9.36 -1.34
N GLN A 112 3.53 9.53 -0.89
CA GLN A 112 4.68 9.59 -1.80
C GLN A 112 4.83 8.30 -2.63
N PHE A 113 4.63 7.13 -2.01
CA PHE A 113 4.72 5.85 -2.72
C PHE A 113 3.59 5.64 -3.74
N LEU A 114 2.39 6.21 -3.49
CA LEU A 114 1.29 6.22 -4.45
C LEU A 114 1.57 7.19 -5.61
N GLU A 115 1.99 8.43 -5.31
CA GLU A 115 2.31 9.49 -6.30
C GLU A 115 3.45 9.07 -7.24
N LEU A 116 4.50 8.46 -6.70
CA LEU A 116 5.63 7.96 -7.49
C LEU A 116 5.35 6.63 -8.20
N ASN A 117 4.13 6.09 -8.07
CA ASN A 117 3.76 4.80 -8.62
C ASN A 117 4.77 3.70 -8.22
N LEU A 118 5.09 3.60 -6.92
CA LEU A 118 6.05 2.62 -6.42
C LEU A 118 5.35 1.39 -5.81
N LEU A 119 4.08 1.52 -5.42
CA LEU A 119 3.31 0.40 -4.88
C LEU A 119 2.68 -0.43 -6.00
N ASP A 120 2.97 -1.72 -6.01
CA ASP A 120 2.35 -2.67 -6.94
C ASP A 120 1.01 -3.19 -6.41
N ARG A 121 0.92 -3.32 -5.09
CA ARG A 121 -0.26 -3.84 -4.40
C ARG A 121 -0.45 -3.13 -3.07
N LEU A 122 -1.69 -2.86 -2.67
CA LEU A 122 -2.04 -2.42 -1.33
C LEU A 122 -3.03 -3.40 -0.70
N HIS A 123 -2.67 -3.93 0.46
CA HIS A 123 -3.55 -4.67 1.35
C HIS A 123 -4.18 -3.68 2.33
N LEU A 124 -5.47 -3.39 2.16
CA LEU A 124 -6.19 -2.44 2.99
C LEU A 124 -7.22 -3.16 3.87
N THR A 125 -7.08 -3.02 5.18
CA THR A 125 -8.14 -3.35 6.13
C THR A 125 -9.08 -2.16 6.22
N PHE A 126 -10.31 -2.30 5.73
CA PHE A 126 -11.33 -1.27 5.79
C PHE A 126 -12.33 -1.58 6.90
N ILE A 127 -12.39 -0.71 7.89
CA ILE A 127 -13.22 -0.85 9.07
C ILE A 127 -14.51 -0.06 8.86
N ASN A 128 -15.65 -0.72 8.80
CA ASN A 128 -16.94 -0.09 8.49
C ASN A 128 -17.56 0.61 9.71
N GLU A 129 -16.75 1.41 10.40
CA GLU A 129 -17.09 2.19 11.58
C GLU A 129 -16.37 3.55 11.55
N TYR A 130 -16.98 4.57 12.13
CA TYR A 130 -16.37 5.90 12.26
C TYR A 130 -15.53 5.97 13.52
N TYR A 131 -14.36 6.59 13.41
CA TYR A 131 -13.49 6.90 14.55
C TYR A 131 -13.06 8.36 14.47
N ASP A 132 -12.82 8.98 15.62
CA ASP A 132 -12.12 10.27 15.68
C ASP A 132 -10.65 10.04 15.27
N CYS A 133 -10.20 10.77 14.26
CA CYS A 133 -8.87 10.62 13.65
C CYS A 133 -8.30 11.99 13.31
N ASP A 134 -6.98 12.13 13.42
CA ASP A 134 -6.22 13.33 13.03
C ASP A 134 -5.33 13.08 11.80
N VAL A 135 -5.13 11.82 11.43
CA VAL A 135 -4.38 11.40 10.24
C VAL A 135 -5.29 10.57 9.34
N PHE A 136 -5.29 10.90 8.05
CA PHE A 136 -6.18 10.30 7.06
C PHE A 136 -5.40 9.64 5.92
N MET A 137 -6.00 8.66 5.28
CA MET A 137 -5.43 8.02 4.10
C MET A 137 -5.47 9.00 2.92
N PRO A 138 -4.38 9.12 2.12
CA PRO A 138 -4.40 9.91 0.90
C PRO A 138 -5.40 9.34 -0.11
N LYS A 139 -5.88 10.18 -1.04
CA LYS A 139 -6.76 9.75 -2.13
C LYS A 139 -6.05 8.68 -2.97
N MET A 140 -6.73 7.55 -3.18
CA MET A 140 -6.21 6.49 -4.04
C MET A 140 -6.21 6.93 -5.50
N PRO A 141 -5.07 6.83 -6.22
CA PRO A 141 -5.03 7.19 -7.64
C PRO A 141 -5.81 6.20 -8.51
N SER A 142 -6.36 6.68 -9.63
CA SER A 142 -7.22 5.87 -10.51
C SER A 142 -6.49 4.73 -11.24
N ASN A 143 -5.16 4.66 -11.16
CA ASN A 143 -4.42 3.47 -11.62
C ASN A 143 -4.39 2.31 -10.60
N TYR A 144 -4.94 2.46 -9.39
CA TYR A 144 -5.10 1.36 -8.46
C TYR A 144 -6.53 0.79 -8.51
N PHE A 145 -6.62 -0.48 -8.90
CA PHE A 145 -7.88 -1.21 -9.05
C PHE A 145 -8.13 -2.08 -7.82
N GLN A 146 -9.32 -1.97 -7.22
CA GLN A 146 -9.75 -2.95 -6.23
C GLN A 146 -10.05 -4.27 -6.94
N THR A 147 -9.22 -5.28 -6.73
CA THR A 147 -9.33 -6.58 -7.39
C THR A 147 -9.91 -7.66 -6.48
N GLN A 148 -9.85 -7.45 -5.16
CA GLN A 148 -10.43 -8.37 -4.18
C GLN A 148 -11.12 -7.59 -3.07
N SER A 149 -12.20 -8.16 -2.55
CA SER A 149 -12.94 -7.68 -1.39
C SER A 149 -13.45 -8.89 -0.63
N GLN A 150 -13.15 -8.95 0.66
CA GLN A 150 -13.56 -10.05 1.53
C GLN A 150 -13.98 -9.50 2.89
N ILE A 151 -15.12 -9.97 3.42
CA ILE A 151 -15.50 -9.72 4.81
C ILE A 151 -14.62 -10.61 5.70
N LEU A 152 -13.99 -10.02 6.71
CA LEU A 152 -13.20 -10.74 7.71
C LEU A 152 -14.11 -11.25 8.82
N SER A 153 -13.69 -12.33 9.49
CA SER A 153 -14.38 -12.86 10.66
C SER A 153 -14.28 -11.92 11.87
N GLU A 154 -13.20 -11.17 11.97
CA GLU A 154 -13.01 -10.14 12.99
C GLU A 154 -13.99 -8.98 12.76
N LYS A 155 -14.62 -8.55 13.85
CA LYS A 155 -15.51 -7.39 13.90
C LYS A 155 -14.93 -6.35 14.85
N THR A 156 -15.40 -5.13 14.73
CA THR A 156 -15.09 -4.09 15.73
C THR A 156 -15.75 -4.40 17.08
N ASP A 157 -15.35 -3.68 18.13
CA ASP A 157 -15.95 -3.83 19.46
C ASP A 157 -17.47 -3.55 19.46
N SER A 158 -17.95 -2.70 18.55
CA SER A 158 -19.39 -2.43 18.35
C SER A 158 -20.07 -3.37 17.36
N GLY A 159 -19.37 -4.42 16.92
CA GLY A 159 -19.89 -5.46 16.03
C GLY A 159 -19.95 -5.08 14.55
N LYS A 160 -19.26 -4.02 14.12
CA LYS A 160 -19.22 -3.62 12.70
C LYS A 160 -18.27 -4.51 11.89
N GLU A 161 -18.60 -4.64 10.62
CA GLU A 161 -17.84 -5.45 9.67
C GLU A 161 -16.47 -4.83 9.37
N VAL A 162 -15.48 -5.70 9.20
CA VAL A 162 -14.15 -5.35 8.73
C VAL A 162 -13.92 -6.07 7.41
N PHE A 163 -13.41 -5.34 6.42
CA PHE A 163 -13.16 -5.84 5.07
C PHE A 163 -11.66 -5.87 4.78
N LEU A 164 -11.22 -6.93 4.11
CA LEU A 164 -9.94 -6.93 3.40
C LEU A 164 -10.18 -6.52 1.95
N LEU A 165 -9.58 -5.41 1.56
CA LEU A 165 -9.58 -4.91 0.18
C LEU A 165 -8.16 -5.02 -0.38
N ILE A 166 -8.02 -5.65 -1.55
CA ILE A 166 -6.73 -5.70 -2.25
C ILE A 166 -6.80 -4.81 -3.48
N PHE A 167 -5.88 -3.85 -3.55
CA PHE A 167 -5.70 -2.98 -4.70
C PHE A 167 -4.45 -3.39 -5.48
N HIS A 168 -4.54 -3.43 -6.80
CA HIS A 168 -3.41 -3.61 -7.70
C HIS A 168 -3.20 -2.38 -8.56
N ARG A 169 -1.95 -1.95 -8.69
CA ARG A 169 -1.59 -0.89 -9.64
C ARG A 169 -1.58 -1.46 -11.06
N ALA A 170 -2.35 -0.84 -11.94
CA ALA A 170 -2.33 -1.11 -13.36
C ALA A 170 -1.00 -0.70 -14.00
N LYS A 171 -0.55 -1.49 -14.97
CA LYS A 171 0.67 -1.26 -15.74
C LYS A 171 0.39 -1.48 -17.22
N ALA A 172 1.17 -0.85 -18.09
CA ALA A 172 1.17 -1.18 -19.50
C ALA A 172 1.45 -2.69 -19.70
N GLY A 173 0.77 -3.30 -20.66
CA GLY A 173 0.76 -4.73 -20.93
C GLY A 173 -0.25 -5.54 -20.12
N MET A 174 -0.86 -4.98 -19.07
CA MET A 174 -1.92 -5.68 -18.32
C MET A 174 -3.24 -5.73 -19.09
N LYS A 175 -4.02 -6.78 -18.87
CA LYS A 175 -5.33 -6.98 -19.49
C LYS A 175 -6.43 -6.33 -18.67
N VAL A 176 -7.42 -5.78 -19.36
CA VAL A 176 -8.62 -5.22 -18.75
C VAL A 176 -9.86 -5.68 -19.50
N LYS A 177 -11.00 -5.74 -18.80
CA LYS A 177 -12.31 -5.91 -19.41
C LYS A 177 -12.92 -4.54 -19.69
N TYR A 178 -13.29 -4.27 -20.94
CA TYR A 178 -14.02 -3.08 -21.38
C TYR A 178 -15.18 -3.51 -22.27
N ASN A 179 -16.42 -3.13 -21.93
CA ASN A 179 -17.65 -3.54 -22.64
C ASN A 179 -17.66 -5.03 -23.01
N PHE A 180 -17.46 -5.90 -22.02
CA PHE A 180 -17.41 -7.38 -22.15
C PHE A 180 -16.17 -7.96 -22.85
N ASN A 181 -15.43 -7.17 -23.63
CA ASN A 181 -14.25 -7.60 -24.35
C ASN A 181 -12.97 -7.44 -23.53
N ILE A 182 -11.94 -8.22 -23.87
CA ILE A 182 -10.61 -8.13 -23.28
C ILE A 182 -9.76 -7.17 -24.12
N TRP A 183 -9.14 -6.22 -23.44
CA TRP A 183 -8.23 -5.22 -24.00
C TRP A 183 -6.91 -5.23 -23.24
N ASN A 184 -5.85 -4.69 -23.82
CA ASN A 184 -4.57 -4.48 -23.15
C ASN A 184 -4.38 -2.99 -22.85
N ILE A 185 -3.89 -2.65 -21.66
CA ILE A 185 -3.43 -1.29 -21.37
C ILE A 185 -2.15 -1.06 -22.15
N VAL A 186 -2.14 -0.08 -23.05
CA VAL A 186 -0.93 0.29 -23.81
C VAL A 186 -0.27 1.53 -23.23
N MET A 187 -1.06 2.44 -22.65
CA MET A 187 -0.55 3.67 -22.04
C MET A 187 -1.39 4.06 -20.83
N ILE A 188 -0.74 4.68 -19.85
CA ILE A 188 -1.36 5.25 -18.66
C ILE A 188 -0.96 6.73 -18.60
N HIS A 189 -1.94 7.60 -18.49
CA HIS A 189 -1.81 9.05 -18.60
C HIS A 189 -1.95 9.70 -17.23
N TYR A 190 -0.91 10.39 -16.77
CA TYR A 190 -0.78 10.90 -15.40
C TYR A 190 -0.97 12.42 -15.28
N GLU A 191 -1.30 13.10 -16.38
CA GLU A 191 -1.47 14.55 -16.51
C GLU A 191 -2.51 15.09 -15.53
N ASP A 192 -3.59 14.32 -15.30
CA ASP A 192 -4.71 14.69 -14.43
C ASP A 192 -4.65 14.01 -13.05
N TYR A 193 -3.45 13.72 -12.51
CA TYR A 193 -3.30 13.04 -11.23
C TYR A 193 -4.15 13.69 -10.11
N PRO A 194 -4.91 12.92 -9.31
CA PRO A 194 -4.95 11.45 -9.23
C PRO A 194 -5.97 10.78 -10.17
N ASN A 195 -6.67 11.54 -11.01
CA ASN A 195 -7.71 11.08 -11.92
C ASN A 195 -7.12 10.60 -13.26
N ILE A 196 -6.31 9.55 -13.19
CA ILE A 196 -5.60 8.93 -14.31
C ILE A 196 -6.57 8.30 -15.32
N TYR A 197 -6.25 8.41 -16.62
CA TYR A 197 -6.92 7.70 -17.71
C TYR A 197 -5.96 6.78 -18.47
N PHE A 198 -6.51 5.91 -19.32
CA PHE A 198 -5.80 4.81 -19.96
C PHE A 198 -6.05 4.82 -21.46
N THR A 199 -5.01 4.54 -22.25
CA THR A 199 -5.21 4.04 -23.61
C THR A 199 -5.20 2.51 -23.56
N ILE A 200 -6.26 1.90 -24.08
CA ILE A 200 -6.40 0.45 -24.20
C ILE A 200 -6.47 0.04 -25.66
N LYS A 201 -5.96 -1.16 -25.98
CA LYS A 201 -5.93 -1.72 -27.33
C LYS A 201 -6.55 -3.10 -27.38
N ASP A 202 -7.43 -3.36 -28.35
CA ASP A 202 -8.02 -4.67 -28.57
C ASP A 202 -7.12 -5.57 -29.44
N LYS A 203 -7.61 -6.78 -29.75
CA LYS A 203 -6.91 -7.76 -30.59
C LYS A 203 -6.82 -7.37 -32.07
N GLU A 204 -7.73 -6.52 -32.55
CA GLU A 204 -7.81 -6.04 -33.93
C GLU A 204 -6.92 -4.80 -34.14
N GLY A 205 -6.39 -4.25 -33.05
CA GLY A 205 -5.48 -3.12 -33.04
C GLY A 205 -6.19 -1.78 -32.84
N ASN A 206 -7.49 -1.77 -32.58
CA ASN A 206 -8.23 -0.55 -32.28
C ASN A 206 -7.83 -0.03 -30.90
N GLU A 207 -7.64 1.29 -30.79
CA GLU A 207 -7.29 1.95 -29.53
C GLU A 207 -8.44 2.79 -29.00
N LYS A 208 -8.54 2.89 -27.68
CA LYS A 208 -9.54 3.72 -27.01
C LYS A 208 -8.99 4.32 -25.74
N GLN A 209 -9.31 5.59 -25.50
CA GLN A 209 -9.12 6.22 -24.19
C GLN A 209 -10.30 5.90 -23.26
N THR A 210 -9.99 5.60 -22.01
CA THR A 210 -11.00 5.22 -21.01
C THR A 210 -10.51 5.56 -19.60
N VAL A 211 -11.42 5.48 -18.63
CA VAL A 211 -11.16 5.74 -17.21
C VAL A 211 -11.41 4.48 -16.39
N ARG A 212 -10.84 4.44 -15.19
CA ARG A 212 -10.90 3.30 -14.27
C ARG A 212 -12.33 2.76 -14.09
N GLU A 213 -13.32 3.65 -13.99
CA GLU A 213 -14.73 3.32 -13.73
C GLU A 213 -15.36 2.49 -14.87
N LYS A 214 -14.79 2.55 -16.07
CA LYS A 214 -15.29 1.85 -17.26
C LYS A 214 -14.54 0.54 -17.55
N ILE A 215 -13.49 0.23 -16.79
CA ILE A 215 -12.65 -0.96 -17.01
C ILE A 215 -12.46 -1.77 -15.74
N LYS A 216 -12.22 -3.07 -15.89
CA LYS A 216 -11.86 -3.95 -14.77
C LYS A 216 -10.53 -4.63 -15.06
N LEU A 217 -9.58 -4.52 -14.14
CA LEU A 217 -8.29 -5.19 -14.25
C LEU A 217 -8.45 -6.71 -14.19
N ILE A 218 -7.78 -7.43 -15.08
CA ILE A 218 -7.70 -8.89 -15.12
C ILE A 218 -6.29 -9.26 -14.64
N LEU A 219 -6.21 -10.00 -13.51
CA LEU A 219 -4.96 -10.45 -12.91
C LEU A 219 -4.57 -11.85 -13.41
#